data_AF-A0A9E1IGS5-F1
#
_entry.id   AF-A0A9E1IGS5-F1
#
_cell.length_a   1.000
_cell.length_b   1.000
_cell.length_c   1.000
_cell.angle_alpha   90.00
_cell.angle_beta   90.00
_cell.angle_gamma   90.00
#
_symmetry.space_group_name_H-M   'P 1'
#
loop_
_entity.id
_entity.type
_entity.pdbx_description
1 polymer ?
#
loop_
_entity_poly.entity_id
_entity_poly.type
_entity_poly.pdbx_seq_one_letter_code
_entity_poly.pdbx_strand_id
1 'polypeptide(L)'
;PKESYGPEVSDARVRAHWATWAHPKGEEAIYLSIHSDGGRGRGTTALVAESPPKENLRLANVVRTHIIKEARHLVPGWIDRGTKFATFSEVSLERNPEMPAVLLEMGFHDNHLDAVHLRSPAFLDHLAAGVVHGVVAWRHGDNGPTMPLVHPID
;
A
#
# COMPACT_ATOMS: atom_id res chain seq x y z
N PRO A 1 0.13 -11.70 22.86
CA PRO A 1 1.50 -11.90 22.35
C PRO A 1 1.71 -11.01 21.11
N LYS A 2 2.48 -9.93 21.28
CA LYS A 2 2.84 -9.02 20.18
C LYS A 2 3.79 -9.78 19.25
N GLU A 3 3.45 -9.88 17.98
CA GLU A 3 4.25 -10.62 17.00
C GLU A 3 5.69 -10.08 16.97
N SER A 4 6.60 -11.03 17.08
CA SER A 4 8.03 -10.81 17.31
C SER A 4 8.69 -10.16 16.11
N TYR A 5 9.54 -9.19 16.39
CA TYR A 5 10.70 -8.84 15.59
C TYR A 5 11.32 -10.12 14.99
N GLY A 6 11.21 -10.31 13.67
CA GLY A 6 11.90 -11.38 12.95
C GLY A 6 13.43 -11.33 13.08
N PRO A 7 14.17 -12.26 12.46
CA PRO A 7 15.63 -12.33 12.56
C PRO A 7 16.29 -10.99 12.20
N GLU A 8 17.50 -10.74 12.74
CA GLU A 8 18.25 -9.48 12.57
C GLU A 8 18.36 -9.05 11.10
N VAL A 9 18.40 -10.02 10.17
CA VAL A 9 18.35 -9.82 8.72
C VAL A 9 17.11 -10.51 8.15
N SER A 10 16.12 -9.73 7.73
CA SER A 10 14.97 -10.20 6.94
C SER A 10 14.77 -9.32 5.73
N ASP A 11 14.26 -9.87 4.63
CA ASP A 11 14.00 -9.12 3.39
C ASP A 11 13.16 -7.86 3.65
N ALA A 12 12.08 -8.01 4.42
CA ALA A 12 11.22 -6.91 4.87
C ALA A 12 11.99 -5.75 5.54
N ARG A 13 13.01 -6.07 6.36
CA ARG A 13 13.86 -5.05 7.00
C ARG A 13 14.82 -4.41 6.00
N VAL A 14 15.44 -5.22 5.15
CA VAL A 14 16.47 -4.77 4.21
C VAL A 14 15.88 -3.85 3.16
N ARG A 15 14.66 -4.12 2.65
CA ARG A 15 14.02 -3.25 1.65
C ARG A 15 13.70 -1.85 2.17
N ALA A 16 13.17 -1.73 3.38
CA ALA A 16 12.89 -0.43 3.98
C ALA A 16 14.19 0.38 4.18
N HIS A 17 15.24 -0.24 4.71
CA HIS A 17 16.56 0.39 4.86
C HIS A 17 17.22 0.76 3.54
N TRP A 18 17.14 -0.14 2.55
CA TRP A 18 17.69 0.12 1.21
C TRP A 18 16.99 1.31 0.57
N ALA A 19 15.67 1.45 0.75
CA ALA A 19 14.92 2.55 0.17
C ALA A 19 15.33 3.90 0.77
N THR A 20 15.63 3.94 2.08
CA THR A 20 16.26 5.11 2.74
C THR A 20 17.61 5.44 2.11
N TRP A 21 18.45 4.43 1.87
CA TRP A 21 19.77 4.66 1.26
C TRP A 21 19.70 5.07 -0.22
N ALA A 22 18.78 4.48 -0.97
CA ALA A 22 18.69 4.63 -2.42
C ALA A 22 17.98 5.91 -2.85
N HIS A 23 17.18 6.55 -1.98
CA HIS A 23 16.47 7.75 -2.39
C HIS A 23 17.45 8.92 -2.66
N PRO A 24 17.26 9.68 -3.75
CA PRO A 24 18.08 10.85 -4.02
C PRO A 24 17.90 11.91 -2.92
N LYS A 25 18.98 12.61 -2.56
CA LYS A 25 18.90 13.74 -1.63
C LYS A 25 18.14 14.90 -2.29
N GLY A 26 17.15 15.43 -1.59
CA GLY A 26 16.38 16.60 -2.03
C GLY A 26 15.19 16.28 -2.93
N GLU A 27 14.89 15.01 -3.17
CA GLU A 27 13.69 14.59 -3.89
C GLU A 27 12.61 14.10 -2.91
N GLU A 28 11.36 14.37 -3.26
CA GLU A 28 10.21 13.82 -2.54
C GLU A 28 10.08 12.33 -2.86
N ALA A 29 10.20 11.48 -1.84
CA ALA A 29 10.14 10.03 -1.96
C ALA A 29 9.05 9.45 -1.04
N ILE A 30 8.57 8.27 -1.40
CA ILE A 30 7.67 7.45 -0.59
C ILE A 30 8.13 5.98 -0.65
N TYR A 31 7.78 5.21 0.37
CA TYR A 31 7.93 3.76 0.39
C TYR A 31 6.56 3.09 0.46
N LEU A 32 6.24 2.29 -0.56
CA LEU A 32 5.05 1.45 -0.58
C LEU A 32 5.47 -0.02 -0.62
N SER A 33 5.11 -0.77 0.41
CA SER A 33 5.23 -2.23 0.40
C SER A 33 3.88 -2.83 -0.01
N ILE A 34 3.82 -3.56 -1.12
CA ILE A 34 2.57 -4.09 -1.66
C ILE A 34 2.48 -5.60 -1.39
N HIS A 35 1.42 -6.01 -0.69
CA HIS A 35 1.22 -7.35 -0.16
C HIS A 35 -0.19 -7.87 -0.45
N SER A 36 -0.38 -9.16 -0.19
CA SER A 36 -1.69 -9.79 -0.02
C SER A 36 -1.75 -10.42 1.37
N ASP A 37 -2.88 -10.32 2.03
CA ASP A 37 -3.07 -10.66 3.44
C ASP A 37 -3.45 -12.14 3.60
N GLY A 38 -3.32 -12.64 4.83
CA GLY A 38 -3.81 -13.94 5.26
C GLY A 38 -4.47 -13.84 6.64
N GLY A 39 -5.20 -14.87 7.06
CA GLY A 39 -5.88 -14.89 8.36
C GLY A 39 -7.39 -14.76 8.27
N ARG A 40 -8.02 -15.35 7.25
CA ARG A 40 -9.48 -15.52 7.11
C ARG A 40 -10.29 -14.22 6.98
N GLY A 41 -9.63 -13.09 6.69
CA GLY A 41 -10.30 -11.82 6.41
C GLY A 41 -10.73 -11.69 4.94
N ARG A 42 -11.16 -10.48 4.59
CA ARG A 42 -11.48 -10.03 3.23
C ARG A 42 -11.25 -8.53 3.06
N GLY A 43 -10.91 -8.11 1.85
CA GLY A 43 -10.77 -6.72 1.44
C GLY A 43 -9.38 -6.11 1.65
N THR A 44 -9.25 -4.85 1.28
CA THR A 44 -7.99 -4.09 1.31
C THR A 44 -7.80 -3.35 2.63
N THR A 45 -6.57 -3.27 3.14
CA THR A 45 -6.19 -2.38 4.24
C THR A 45 -4.87 -1.68 3.93
N ALA A 46 -4.66 -0.51 4.53
CA ALA A 46 -3.34 0.12 4.58
C ALA A 46 -2.81 0.07 6.01
N LEU A 47 -1.53 -0.23 6.17
CA LEU A 47 -0.86 -0.31 7.46
C LEU A 47 0.21 0.78 7.53
N VAL A 48 0.30 1.42 8.69
CA VAL A 48 1.30 2.42 9.03
C VAL A 48 1.91 2.11 10.40
N ALA A 49 3.07 2.69 10.69
CA ALA A 49 3.69 2.56 12.01
C ALA A 49 2.75 3.00 13.15
N GLU A 50 2.97 2.51 14.36
CA GLU A 50 2.38 3.12 15.55
C GLU A 50 2.87 4.56 15.73
N SER A 51 1.98 5.47 16.13
CA SER A 51 2.26 6.92 16.25
C SER A 51 2.94 7.53 15.01
N PRO A 52 2.39 7.33 13.81
CA PRO A 52 3.08 7.69 12.58
C PRO A 52 3.09 9.22 12.37
N PRO A 53 4.11 9.77 11.71
CA PRO A 53 4.06 11.15 11.22
C PRO A 53 2.83 11.37 10.34
N LYS A 54 2.27 12.59 10.34
CA LYS A 54 1.02 12.93 9.62
C LYS A 54 1.04 12.51 8.14
N GLU A 55 2.19 12.65 7.46
CA GLU A 55 2.30 12.31 6.05
C GLU A 55 2.18 10.81 5.75
N ASN A 56 2.57 9.94 6.68
CA ASN A 56 2.38 8.49 6.52
C ASN A 56 0.88 8.16 6.53
N LEU A 57 0.15 8.76 7.47
CA LEU A 57 -1.30 8.57 7.58
C LEU A 57 -2.04 9.18 6.39
N ARG A 58 -1.61 10.36 5.91
CA ARG A 58 -2.16 10.99 4.71
C ARG A 58 -1.94 10.11 3.48
N LEU A 59 -0.71 9.67 3.24
CA LEU A 59 -0.36 8.76 2.14
C LEU A 59 -1.21 7.48 2.18
N ALA A 60 -1.27 6.81 3.33
CA ALA A 60 -2.05 5.58 3.50
C ALA A 60 -3.54 5.78 3.18
N ASN A 61 -4.14 6.85 3.70
CA ASN A 61 -5.55 7.13 3.48
C ASN A 61 -5.87 7.45 2.02
N VAL A 62 -5.07 8.32 1.39
CA VAL A 62 -5.29 8.72 0.00
C VAL A 62 -5.11 7.52 -0.94
N VAL A 63 -3.99 6.80 -0.81
CA VAL A 63 -3.69 5.64 -1.67
C VAL A 63 -4.74 4.53 -1.49
N ARG A 64 -5.09 4.18 -0.25
CA ARG A 64 -6.15 3.19 0.02
C ARG A 64 -7.48 3.61 -0.61
N THR A 65 -7.85 4.88 -0.50
CA THR A 65 -9.15 5.38 -1.02
C THR A 65 -9.24 5.20 -2.54
N HIS A 66 -8.15 5.49 -3.26
CA HIS A 66 -8.10 5.27 -4.71
C HIS A 66 -8.08 3.78 -5.08
N ILE A 67 -7.34 2.93 -4.36
CA ILE A 67 -7.40 1.48 -4.54
C ILE A 67 -8.82 0.95 -4.37
N ILE A 68 -9.52 1.37 -3.32
CA ILE A 68 -10.90 0.95 -3.06
C ILE A 68 -11.85 1.45 -4.15
N LYS A 69 -11.67 2.67 -4.65
CA LYS A 69 -12.46 3.21 -5.76
C LYS A 69 -12.33 2.34 -7.01
N GLU A 70 -11.10 2.01 -7.40
CA GLU A 70 -10.84 1.18 -8.58
C GLU A 70 -11.29 -0.27 -8.38
N ALA A 71 -11.02 -0.86 -7.21
CA ALA A 71 -11.49 -2.21 -6.87
C ALA A 71 -13.02 -2.31 -6.97
N ARG A 72 -13.75 -1.29 -6.50
CA ARG A 72 -15.22 -1.22 -6.55
C ARG A 72 -15.79 -0.96 -7.93
N HIS A 73 -14.96 -0.51 -8.88
CA HIS A 73 -15.38 -0.42 -10.28
C HIS A 73 -15.68 -1.81 -10.84
N LEU A 74 -14.83 -2.80 -10.55
CA LEU A 74 -15.03 -4.19 -11.00
C LEU A 74 -15.79 -5.07 -10.00
N VAL A 75 -15.60 -4.82 -8.70
CA VAL A 75 -16.21 -5.60 -7.61
C VAL A 75 -16.91 -4.64 -6.65
N PRO A 76 -18.16 -4.23 -6.92
CA PRO A 76 -18.85 -3.19 -6.15
C PRO A 76 -18.88 -3.43 -4.63
N GLY A 77 -18.87 -4.71 -4.21
CA GLY A 77 -18.84 -5.12 -2.81
C GLY A 77 -17.44 -5.24 -2.19
N TRP A 78 -16.38 -4.75 -2.83
CA TRP A 78 -15.01 -4.85 -2.28
C TRP A 78 -14.90 -4.10 -0.96
N ILE A 79 -14.36 -4.80 0.05
CA ILE A 79 -14.36 -4.35 1.44
C ILE A 79 -13.17 -3.40 1.67
N ASP A 80 -13.46 -2.23 2.22
CA ASP A 80 -12.45 -1.30 2.75
C ASP A 80 -12.32 -1.57 4.26
N ARG A 81 -11.12 -1.99 4.69
CA ARG A 81 -10.81 -2.28 6.10
C ARG A 81 -10.19 -1.07 6.82
N GLY A 82 -10.06 0.06 6.14
CA GLY A 82 -9.45 1.27 6.66
C GLY A 82 -7.92 1.21 6.74
N THR A 83 -7.35 2.25 7.35
CA THR A 83 -5.94 2.26 7.76
C THR A 83 -5.81 1.74 9.18
N LYS A 84 -4.80 0.92 9.44
CA LYS A 84 -4.49 0.36 10.75
C LYS A 84 -3.03 0.63 11.12
N PHE A 85 -2.76 0.56 12.42
CA PHE A 85 -1.40 0.62 12.94
C PHE A 85 -0.80 -0.79 12.99
N ALA A 86 0.50 -0.89 12.69
CA ALA A 86 1.24 -2.14 12.71
C ALA A 86 2.68 -1.92 13.17
N THR A 87 3.30 -2.98 13.67
CA THR A 87 4.71 -3.02 14.07
C THR A 87 5.58 -3.78 13.06
N PHE A 88 5.18 -3.78 11.79
CA PHE A 88 5.90 -4.45 10.70
C PHE A 88 7.17 -3.69 10.30
N SER A 89 8.16 -4.43 9.79
CA SER A 89 9.49 -3.88 9.52
C SER A 89 9.46 -2.89 8.35
N GLU A 90 8.57 -3.11 7.41
CA GLU A 90 8.33 -2.34 6.19
C GLU A 90 7.85 -0.92 6.48
N VAL A 91 7.16 -0.72 7.60
CA VAL A 91 6.64 0.59 8.04
C VAL A 91 7.39 1.12 9.26
N SER A 92 8.53 0.53 9.61
CA SER A 92 9.28 0.93 10.80
C SER A 92 9.91 2.31 10.62
N LEU A 93 9.61 3.22 11.55
CA LEU A 93 10.20 4.55 11.60
C LEU A 93 11.71 4.55 11.91
N GLU A 94 12.25 3.45 12.44
CA GLU A 94 13.70 3.31 12.67
C GLU A 94 14.46 2.89 11.41
N ARG A 95 13.76 2.26 10.45
CA ARG A 95 14.37 1.73 9.23
C ARG A 95 14.16 2.62 8.02
N ASN A 96 13.02 3.31 8.02
CA ASN A 96 12.69 4.30 7.02
C ASN A 96 12.24 5.62 7.67
N PRO A 97 13.17 6.34 8.33
CA PRO A 97 12.87 7.62 8.97
C PRO A 97 12.75 8.80 7.99
N GLU A 98 13.27 8.65 6.76
CA GLU A 98 13.47 9.78 5.84
C GLU A 98 12.28 10.03 4.92
N MET A 99 11.37 9.07 4.76
CA MET A 99 10.21 9.21 3.89
C MET A 99 8.94 8.54 4.45
N PRO A 100 7.74 8.99 4.04
CA PRO A 100 6.49 8.30 4.37
C PRO A 100 6.48 6.85 3.89
N ALA A 101 6.09 5.93 4.78
CA ALA A 101 6.05 4.49 4.54
C ALA A 101 4.65 3.92 4.79
N VAL A 102 4.16 3.09 3.86
CA VAL A 102 2.87 2.41 3.95
C VAL A 102 3.03 0.97 3.46
N LEU A 103 2.45 0.02 4.18
CA LEU A 103 2.24 -1.34 3.69
C LEU A 103 0.77 -1.46 3.24
N LEU A 104 0.57 -1.89 2.01
CA LEU A 104 -0.75 -2.11 1.41
C LEU A 104 -1.04 -3.60 1.38
N GLU A 105 -2.11 -4.01 2.04
CA GLU A 105 -2.64 -5.37 1.93
C GLU A 105 -3.81 -5.34 0.95
N MET A 106 -3.58 -5.86 -0.25
CA MET A 106 -4.49 -5.68 -1.38
C MET A 106 -5.78 -6.50 -1.27
N GLY A 107 -5.74 -7.63 -0.58
CA GLY A 107 -6.83 -8.57 -0.37
C GLY A 107 -6.31 -9.86 0.26
N PHE A 108 -7.19 -10.79 0.63
CA PHE A 108 -6.79 -12.01 1.34
C PHE A 108 -6.53 -13.17 0.38
N HIS A 109 -5.28 -13.65 0.29
CA HIS A 109 -4.93 -14.77 -0.60
C HIS A 109 -5.46 -16.12 -0.09
N ASP A 110 -5.76 -16.23 1.21
CA ASP A 110 -6.36 -17.42 1.83
C ASP A 110 -7.89 -17.40 1.83
N ASN A 111 -8.52 -16.32 1.37
CA ASN A 111 -9.96 -16.22 1.17
C ASN A 111 -10.32 -16.53 -0.28
N HIS A 112 -11.19 -17.52 -0.50
CA HIS A 112 -11.55 -17.96 -1.85
C HIS A 112 -12.07 -16.82 -2.75
N LEU A 113 -12.91 -15.92 -2.23
CA LEU A 113 -13.51 -14.85 -3.02
C LEU A 113 -12.49 -13.79 -3.41
N ASP A 114 -11.66 -13.34 -2.46
CA ASP A 114 -10.61 -12.37 -2.75
C ASP A 114 -9.55 -12.99 -3.66
N ALA A 115 -9.13 -14.24 -3.41
CA ALA A 115 -8.11 -14.91 -4.20
C ALA A 115 -8.52 -15.10 -5.67
N VAL A 116 -9.82 -15.28 -5.97
CA VAL A 116 -10.31 -15.29 -7.36
C VAL A 116 -10.05 -13.95 -8.04
N HIS A 117 -10.33 -12.84 -7.36
CA HIS A 117 -10.09 -11.51 -7.89
C HIS A 117 -8.59 -11.17 -7.98
N LEU A 118 -7.78 -11.54 -6.98
CA LEU A 118 -6.33 -11.31 -6.98
C LEU A 118 -5.57 -12.10 -8.06
N ARG A 119 -6.21 -13.06 -8.73
CA ARG A 119 -5.66 -13.74 -9.93
C ARG A 119 -6.16 -13.16 -11.24
N SER A 120 -7.13 -12.23 -11.22
CA SER A 120 -7.67 -11.61 -12.42
C SER A 120 -6.74 -10.49 -12.89
N PRO A 121 -6.16 -10.55 -14.11
CA PRO A 121 -5.34 -9.48 -14.65
C PRO A 121 -6.06 -8.12 -14.64
N ALA A 122 -7.32 -8.09 -15.08
CA ALA A 122 -8.13 -6.87 -15.07
C ALA A 122 -8.31 -6.29 -13.66
N PHE A 123 -8.48 -7.14 -12.63
CA PHE A 123 -8.58 -6.65 -11.26
C PHE A 123 -7.24 -6.10 -10.75
N LEU A 124 -6.13 -6.79 -11.05
CA LEU A 124 -4.78 -6.32 -10.71
C LEU A 124 -4.46 -4.99 -11.39
N ASP A 125 -4.87 -4.80 -12.65
CA ASP A 125 -4.70 -3.54 -13.39
C ASP A 125 -5.46 -2.40 -12.73
N HIS A 126 -6.70 -2.62 -12.28
CA HIS A 126 -7.45 -1.62 -11.52
C HIS A 126 -6.83 -1.35 -10.14
N LEU A 127 -6.34 -2.35 -9.42
CA LEU A 127 -5.64 -2.11 -8.15
C LEU A 127 -4.35 -1.31 -8.36
N ALA A 128 -3.55 -1.64 -9.38
CA ALA A 128 -2.37 -0.89 -9.75
C ALA A 128 -2.71 0.54 -10.16
N ALA A 129 -3.82 0.73 -10.90
CA ALA A 129 -4.33 2.04 -11.24
C ALA A 129 -4.67 2.87 -10.00
N GLY A 130 -5.34 2.26 -9.03
CA GLY A 130 -5.66 2.89 -7.76
C GLY A 130 -4.42 3.30 -6.96
N VAL A 131 -3.35 2.48 -6.99
CA VAL A 131 -2.06 2.85 -6.39
C VAL A 131 -1.50 4.10 -7.07
N VAL A 132 -1.40 4.10 -8.40
CA VAL A 132 -0.81 5.24 -9.14
C VAL A 132 -1.62 6.51 -8.95
N HIS A 133 -2.95 6.45 -9.12
CA HIS A 133 -3.82 7.59 -8.91
C HIS A 133 -3.74 8.11 -7.47
N GLY A 134 -3.68 7.21 -6.49
CA GLY A 134 -3.51 7.56 -5.09
C GLY A 134 -2.20 8.28 -4.80
N VAL A 135 -1.10 7.85 -5.40
CA VAL A 135 0.21 8.52 -5.27
C VAL A 135 0.19 9.90 -5.92
N VAL A 136 -0.38 10.01 -7.11
CA VAL A 136 -0.54 11.30 -7.82
C VAL A 136 -1.40 12.27 -7.00
N ALA A 137 -2.52 11.80 -6.44
CA ALA A 137 -3.39 12.60 -5.59
C ALA A 137 -2.71 12.98 -4.26
N TRP A 138 -1.91 12.09 -3.67
CA TRP A 138 -1.13 12.42 -2.48
C TRP A 138 -0.14 13.55 -2.78
N ARG A 139 0.57 13.48 -3.91
CA ARG A 139 1.59 14.47 -4.29
C ARG A 139 1.02 15.83 -4.68
N HIS A 140 -0.09 15.85 -5.42
CA HIS A 140 -0.63 17.08 -6.02
C HIS A 140 -1.94 17.57 -5.39
N GLY A 141 -2.47 16.83 -4.41
CA GLY A 141 -3.84 17.00 -3.90
C GLY A 141 -4.89 16.37 -4.82
N ASP A 142 -6.14 16.33 -4.36
CA ASP A 142 -7.26 15.69 -5.09
C ASP A 142 -7.56 16.32 -6.46
N ASN A 143 -7.07 17.55 -6.68
CA ASN A 143 -7.15 18.28 -7.96
C ASN A 143 -5.92 18.07 -8.86
N GLY A 144 -5.06 17.10 -8.52
CA GLY A 144 -3.89 16.73 -9.30
C GLY A 144 -4.25 16.31 -10.72
N PRO A 145 -3.26 16.28 -11.64
CA PRO A 145 -3.50 15.89 -13.02
C PRO A 145 -4.14 14.50 -13.07
N THR A 146 -5.26 14.38 -13.79
CA THR A 146 -5.82 13.07 -14.12
C THR A 146 -4.84 12.40 -15.07
N MET A 147 -4.18 11.35 -14.60
CA MET A 147 -3.31 10.54 -15.43
C MET A 147 -4.18 9.46 -16.07
N PRO A 148 -4.55 9.56 -17.37
CA PRO A 148 -5.06 8.41 -18.07
C PRO A 148 -3.94 7.37 -18.04
N LEU A 149 -4.15 6.29 -17.31
CA LEU A 149 -3.28 5.14 -17.40
C LEU A 149 -3.53 4.55 -18.77
N VAL A 150 -2.58 4.78 -19.67
CA VAL A 150 -2.57 4.10 -20.96
C VAL A 150 -2.27 2.65 -20.61
N HIS A 151 -3.31 1.81 -20.54
CA HIS A 151 -3.13 0.36 -20.45
C HIS A 151 -2.34 -0.06 -21.68
N PRO A 152 -1.10 -0.57 -21.54
CA PRO A 152 -0.40 -1.12 -22.67
C PRO A 152 -1.10 -2.43 -23.02
N ILE A 153 -1.82 -2.40 -24.14
CA ILE A 153 -2.14 -3.53 -25.04
C ILE A 153 -3.38 -4.37 -24.66
N ASP A 154 -4.42 -4.23 -25.50
CA ASP A 154 -5.35 -5.30 -25.90
C ASP A 154 -4.63 -6.34 -26.79
#